data_AF-A0A7Y2ZIE4-F1
#
_entry.id   AF-A0A7Y2ZIE4-F1
#
_cell.length_a   1.000
_cell.length_b   1.000
_cell.length_c   1.000
_cell.angle_alpha   90.00
_cell.angle_beta   90.00
_cell.angle_gamma   90.00
#
_symmetry.space_group_name_H-M   'P 1'
#
loop_
_entity.id
_entity.type
_entity.pdbx_description
1 polymer ?
#
loop_
_entity_poly.entity_id
_entity_poly.type
_entity_poly.pdbx_seq_one_letter_code
_entity_poly.pdbx_strand_id
1 'polypeptide(L)'
;SAEGMRRATAAGVRTIEHGDGGTDEVFRLMARNGVALCPTIAAGWSIARYGGWDPGSGTEPARVQAKRESLARARAAGVDICFGGDVGVYDHGDNVLELELMVEMGFTPLEAVHAATGGNADILELPDRGRIAPGLLADFVAVDGDPTADVGALRRVRFVMKGGSVVVGRTP
;
A
#
# COMPACT_ATOMS: atom_id res chain seq x y z
N SER A 1 -17.92 -4.97 -5.30
CA SER A 1 -18.84 -5.97 -4.70
C SER A 1 -18.17 -7.33 -4.73
N ALA A 2 -18.58 -8.26 -3.85
CA ALA A 2 -18.03 -9.62 -3.81
C ALA A 2 -18.09 -10.33 -5.18
N GLU A 3 -19.22 -10.23 -5.88
CA GLU A 3 -19.38 -10.86 -7.19
C GLU A 3 -18.44 -10.29 -8.26
N GLY A 4 -18.22 -8.97 -8.26
CA GLY A 4 -17.28 -8.33 -9.18
C GLY A 4 -15.84 -8.80 -8.92
N MET A 5 -15.43 -8.83 -7.65
CA MET A 5 -14.11 -9.33 -7.24
C MET A 5 -13.94 -10.79 -7.66
N ARG A 6 -14.93 -11.66 -7.39
CA ARG A 6 -14.90 -13.09 -7.78
C ARG A 6 -14.66 -13.27 -9.28
N ARG A 7 -15.41 -12.54 -10.12
CA ARG A 7 -15.28 -12.62 -11.58
C ARG A 7 -13.93 -12.13 -12.07
N ALA A 8 -13.45 -10.99 -11.56
CA ALA A 8 -12.15 -10.44 -11.92
C ALA A 8 -11.01 -11.39 -11.52
N THR A 9 -11.04 -11.93 -10.30
CA THR A 9 -10.07 -12.93 -9.84
C THR A 9 -10.09 -14.21 -10.68
N ALA A 10 -11.28 -14.69 -11.07
CA ALA A 10 -11.41 -15.85 -11.95
C ALA A 10 -10.90 -15.58 -13.38
N ALA A 11 -10.96 -14.32 -13.82
CA ALA A 11 -10.42 -13.91 -15.12
C ALA A 11 -8.89 -13.73 -15.12
N GLY A 12 -8.22 -13.83 -13.97
CA GLY A 12 -6.76 -13.75 -13.86
C GLY A 12 -6.21 -12.31 -13.85
N VAL A 13 -6.97 -11.34 -13.33
CA VAL A 13 -6.40 -10.03 -13.02
C VAL A 13 -5.30 -10.16 -11.97
N ARG A 14 -4.39 -9.19 -11.94
CA ARG A 14 -3.24 -9.19 -11.03
C ARG A 14 -3.54 -8.60 -9.68
N THR A 15 -4.34 -7.53 -9.68
CA THR A 15 -4.73 -6.79 -8.50
C THR A 15 -6.23 -6.58 -8.49
N ILE A 16 -6.77 -6.48 -7.28
CA ILE A 16 -8.08 -5.90 -7.01
C ILE A 16 -7.86 -4.61 -6.25
N GLU A 17 -8.42 -3.51 -6.75
CA GLU A 17 -8.38 -2.21 -6.10
C GLU A 17 -9.51 -2.08 -5.07
N HIS A 18 -9.22 -1.35 -3.99
CA HIS A 18 -10.10 -1.04 -2.85
C HIS A 18 -10.51 -2.26 -2.00
N GLY A 19 -11.15 -3.26 -2.61
CA GLY A 19 -11.54 -4.53 -1.98
C GLY A 19 -12.66 -4.47 -0.94
N ASP A 20 -13.39 -3.36 -0.79
CA ASP A 20 -14.34 -3.14 0.33
C ASP A 20 -15.47 -4.18 0.42
N GLY A 21 -15.83 -4.79 -0.70
CA GLY A 21 -16.87 -5.82 -0.78
C GLY A 21 -16.36 -7.25 -0.62
N GLY A 22 -15.11 -7.45 -0.20
CA GLY A 22 -14.50 -8.76 -0.09
C GLY A 22 -15.17 -9.64 0.96
N THR A 23 -15.21 -10.94 0.69
CA THR A 23 -15.64 -11.99 1.61
C THR A 23 -14.50 -12.99 1.77
N ASP A 24 -14.52 -13.81 2.82
CA ASP A 24 -13.49 -14.83 3.02
C ASP A 24 -13.38 -15.79 1.83
N GLU A 25 -14.49 -16.13 1.17
CA GLU A 25 -14.48 -16.97 -0.02
C GLU A 25 -13.72 -16.31 -1.17
N VAL A 26 -13.98 -15.03 -1.42
CA VAL A 26 -13.33 -14.24 -2.47
C VAL A 26 -11.85 -14.06 -2.15
N PHE A 27 -11.47 -13.75 -0.91
CA PHE A 27 -10.06 -13.61 -0.54
C PHE A 27 -9.29 -14.92 -0.62
N ARG A 28 -9.90 -16.05 -0.22
CA ARG A 28 -9.28 -17.37 -0.45
C ARG A 28 -9.12 -17.68 -1.93
N LEU A 29 -10.05 -17.25 -2.78
CA LEU A 29 -9.90 -17.37 -4.24
C LEU A 29 -8.75 -16.49 -4.75
N MET A 30 -8.65 -15.24 -4.28
CA MET A 30 -7.56 -14.33 -4.62
C MET A 30 -6.20 -14.93 -4.26
N ALA A 31 -6.05 -15.42 -3.03
CA ALA A 31 -4.82 -16.06 -2.57
C ALA A 31 -4.44 -17.28 -3.42
N ARG A 32 -5.41 -18.16 -3.73
CA ARG A 32 -5.16 -19.32 -4.61
C ARG A 32 -4.72 -18.94 -6.03
N ASN A 33 -5.19 -17.80 -6.53
CA ASN A 33 -4.92 -17.35 -7.90
C ASN A 33 -3.74 -16.37 -7.99
N GLY A 34 -3.07 -16.04 -6.86
CA GLY A 34 -2.00 -15.05 -6.85
C GLY A 34 -2.47 -13.63 -7.17
N VAL A 35 -3.72 -13.30 -6.83
CA VAL A 35 -4.28 -11.95 -7.05
C VAL A 35 -4.10 -11.12 -5.80
N ALA A 36 -3.37 -10.02 -5.90
CA ALA A 36 -3.09 -9.13 -4.78
C ALA A 36 -4.27 -8.16 -4.51
N LEU A 37 -4.31 -7.61 -3.31
CA LEU A 37 -5.21 -6.52 -2.93
C LEU A 37 -4.44 -5.20 -2.82
N CYS A 38 -4.89 -4.16 -3.53
CA CYS A 38 -4.49 -2.77 -3.32
C CYS A 38 -5.58 -2.08 -2.47
N PRO A 39 -5.38 -1.87 -1.16
CA PRO A 39 -6.47 -1.53 -0.27
C PRO A 39 -6.88 -0.05 -0.33
N THR A 40 -6.00 0.88 -0.75
CA THR A 40 -6.29 2.32 -0.88
C THR A 40 -6.90 2.91 0.41
N ILE A 41 -6.28 2.60 1.54
CA ILE A 41 -6.76 2.94 2.88
C ILE A 41 -6.83 4.47 3.03
N ALA A 42 -5.79 5.17 2.59
CA ALA A 42 -5.61 6.61 2.64
C ALA A 42 -6.73 7.36 1.92
N ALA A 43 -7.19 6.91 0.76
CA ALA A 43 -8.32 7.55 0.07
C ALA A 43 -9.61 7.46 0.90
N GLY A 44 -9.93 6.28 1.45
CA GLY A 44 -11.09 6.10 2.31
C GLY A 44 -11.03 6.94 3.58
N TRP A 45 -9.84 7.03 4.17
CA TRP A 45 -9.52 7.84 5.35
C TRP A 45 -9.66 9.34 5.07
N SER A 46 -9.03 9.84 4.01
CA SER A 46 -9.04 11.26 3.65
C SER A 46 -10.45 11.76 3.30
N ILE A 47 -11.25 10.97 2.58
CA ILE A 47 -12.66 11.31 2.31
C ILE A 47 -13.44 11.49 3.62
N ALA A 48 -13.22 10.62 4.60
CA ALA A 48 -13.85 10.79 5.90
C ALA A 48 -13.42 12.09 6.58
N ARG A 49 -12.14 12.44 6.50
CA ARG A 49 -11.62 13.70 7.06
C ARG A 49 -12.19 14.94 6.39
N TYR A 50 -12.33 14.93 5.07
CA TYR A 50 -12.99 16.03 4.35
C TYR A 50 -14.48 16.16 4.72
N GLY A 51 -15.10 15.06 5.15
CA GLY A 51 -16.45 15.05 5.73
C GLY A 51 -16.55 15.57 7.17
N GLY A 52 -15.44 16.05 7.76
CA GLY A 52 -15.39 16.61 9.11
C GLY A 52 -15.09 15.61 10.22
N TRP A 53 -14.72 14.37 9.88
CA TRP A 53 -14.24 13.41 10.88
C TRP A 53 -12.76 13.64 11.20
N ASP A 54 -12.38 13.54 12.47
CA ASP A 54 -10.97 13.53 12.88
C ASP A 54 -10.63 12.20 13.57
N PRO A 55 -9.49 11.57 13.27
CA PRO A 55 -9.06 10.35 13.96
C PRO A 55 -9.01 10.55 15.48
N GLY A 56 -9.61 9.64 16.23
CA GLY A 56 -9.76 9.76 17.69
C GLY A 56 -10.95 10.61 18.16
N SER A 57 -11.65 11.30 17.25
CA SER A 57 -12.91 11.99 17.56
C SER A 57 -14.13 11.09 17.27
N GLY A 58 -14.75 10.59 18.34
CA GLY A 58 -16.00 9.83 18.24
C GLY A 58 -15.87 8.48 17.52
N THR A 59 -16.96 8.04 16.89
CA THR A 59 -17.04 6.74 16.22
C THR A 59 -16.31 6.77 14.88
N GLU A 60 -15.42 5.80 14.66
CA GLU A 60 -14.73 5.61 13.38
C GLU A 60 -15.77 5.47 12.24
N PRO A 61 -15.65 6.17 11.10
CA PRO A 61 -16.63 6.09 10.02
C PRO A 61 -16.71 4.68 9.44
N ALA A 62 -17.93 4.25 9.06
CA ALA A 62 -18.18 2.90 8.56
C ALA A 62 -17.27 2.50 7.38
N ARG A 63 -16.87 3.46 6.53
CA ARG A 63 -15.93 3.22 5.43
C ARG A 63 -14.53 2.83 5.89
N VAL A 64 -14.05 3.43 6.99
CA VAL A 64 -12.73 3.14 7.56
C VAL A 64 -12.77 1.80 8.30
N GLN A 65 -13.84 1.54 9.05
CA GLN A 65 -14.07 0.24 9.67
C GLN A 65 -14.09 -0.88 8.61
N ALA A 66 -14.85 -0.70 7.52
CA ALA A 66 -14.93 -1.68 6.43
C ALA A 66 -13.57 -1.94 5.75
N LYS A 67 -12.73 -0.91 5.58
CA LYS A 67 -11.34 -1.05 5.10
C LYS A 67 -10.51 -1.93 6.04
N ARG A 68 -10.56 -1.64 7.34
CA ARG A 68 -9.84 -2.38 8.39
C ARG A 68 -10.25 -3.85 8.40
N GLU A 69 -11.55 -4.14 8.33
CA GLU A 69 -12.10 -5.49 8.27
C GLU A 69 -11.75 -6.23 6.97
N SER A 70 -11.82 -5.53 5.84
CA SER A 70 -11.44 -6.08 4.53
C SER A 70 -9.96 -6.48 4.52
N LEU A 71 -9.08 -5.58 4.95
CA LEU A 71 -7.64 -5.81 5.02
C LEU A 71 -7.28 -6.97 5.97
N ALA A 72 -7.91 -7.01 7.15
CA ALA A 72 -7.71 -8.11 8.11
C ALA A 72 -8.11 -9.47 7.51
N ARG A 73 -9.25 -9.54 6.81
CA ARG A 73 -9.71 -10.78 6.15
C ARG A 73 -8.81 -11.20 4.99
N ALA A 74 -8.35 -10.24 4.19
CA ALA A 74 -7.41 -10.50 3.10
C ALA A 74 -6.09 -11.08 3.63
N ARG A 75 -5.50 -10.46 4.66
CA ARG A 75 -4.27 -10.95 5.31
C ARG A 75 -4.46 -12.33 5.92
N ALA A 76 -5.57 -12.56 6.63
CA ALA A 76 -5.87 -13.86 7.22
C ALA A 76 -6.04 -14.98 6.17
N ALA A 77 -6.45 -14.62 4.95
CA ALA A 77 -6.56 -15.55 3.83
C ALA A 77 -5.24 -15.77 3.06
N GLY A 78 -4.15 -15.05 3.41
CA GLY A 78 -2.87 -15.13 2.72
C GLY A 78 -2.83 -14.38 1.38
N VAL A 79 -3.67 -13.36 1.21
CA VAL A 79 -3.62 -12.49 0.03
C VAL A 79 -2.44 -11.52 0.15
N ASP A 80 -1.64 -11.40 -0.91
CA ASP A 80 -0.59 -10.39 -1.00
C ASP A 80 -1.20 -8.98 -1.01
N ILE A 81 -0.60 -8.08 -0.24
CA ILE A 81 -1.09 -6.70 -0.10
C ILE A 81 -0.12 -5.74 -0.80
N CYS A 82 -0.63 -5.04 -1.79
CA CYS A 82 0.06 -3.99 -2.53
C CYS A 82 0.03 -2.67 -1.75
N PHE A 83 1.07 -1.85 -1.89
CA PHE A 83 1.01 -0.44 -1.54
C PHE A 83 0.40 0.36 -2.70
N GLY A 84 -0.76 0.97 -2.46
CA GLY A 84 -1.42 1.86 -3.42
C GLY A 84 -2.47 2.71 -2.72
N GLY A 85 -2.23 4.03 -2.66
CA GLY A 85 -3.05 4.94 -1.86
C GLY A 85 -4.27 5.54 -2.56
N ASP A 86 -4.40 5.39 -3.88
CA ASP A 86 -5.38 6.13 -4.71
C ASP A 86 -5.22 7.66 -4.58
N VAL A 87 -3.96 8.09 -4.73
CA VAL A 87 -3.57 9.51 -4.66
C VAL A 87 -4.19 10.28 -5.83
N GLY A 88 -4.65 11.50 -5.54
CA GLY A 88 -5.61 12.24 -6.38
C GLY A 88 -6.95 12.44 -5.66
N VAL A 89 -7.33 11.51 -4.77
CA VAL A 89 -8.35 11.75 -3.74
C VAL A 89 -7.82 12.69 -2.65
N TYR A 90 -6.54 12.56 -2.33
CA TYR A 90 -5.76 13.41 -1.43
C TYR A 90 -4.47 13.86 -2.12
N ASP A 91 -3.75 14.79 -1.51
CA ASP A 91 -2.64 15.52 -2.15
C ASP A 91 -1.52 14.61 -2.65
N HIS A 92 -1.08 14.85 -3.89
CA HIS A 92 0.14 14.24 -4.44
C HIS A 92 1.35 14.63 -3.59
N GLY A 93 2.16 13.64 -3.22
CA GLY A 93 3.31 13.83 -2.33
C GLY A 93 3.05 13.40 -0.89
N ASP A 94 1.79 13.20 -0.49
CA ASP A 94 1.42 12.68 0.83
C ASP A 94 1.28 11.15 0.85
N ASN A 95 1.82 10.46 -0.16
CA ASN A 95 1.67 9.02 -0.39
C ASN A 95 2.08 8.14 0.81
N VAL A 96 2.96 8.64 1.68
CA VAL A 96 3.39 7.95 2.91
C VAL A 96 2.23 7.68 3.86
N LEU A 97 1.14 8.45 3.79
CA LEU A 97 -0.06 8.23 4.59
C LEU A 97 -0.62 6.80 4.46
N GLU A 98 -0.58 6.20 3.26
CA GLU A 98 -1.04 4.81 3.08
C GLU A 98 -0.19 3.83 3.90
N LEU A 99 1.15 4.03 3.96
CA LEU A 99 2.04 3.18 4.75
C LEU A 99 1.84 3.36 6.26
N GLU A 100 1.64 4.60 6.70
CA GLU A 100 1.32 4.90 8.09
C GLU A 100 0.02 4.20 8.52
N LEU A 101 -1.01 4.25 7.67
CA LEU A 101 -2.28 3.57 7.92
C LEU A 101 -2.18 2.06 7.82
N MET A 102 -1.35 1.51 6.94
CA MET A 102 -1.06 0.06 6.92
C MET A 102 -0.46 -0.37 8.27
N VAL A 103 0.50 0.39 8.82
CA VAL A 103 1.08 0.11 10.13
C VAL A 103 0.04 0.23 11.24
N GLU A 104 -0.80 1.28 11.22
CA GLU A 104 -1.93 1.44 12.15
C GLU A 104 -2.93 0.27 12.07
N MET A 105 -3.07 -0.34 10.89
CA MET A 105 -3.92 -1.51 10.65
C MET A 105 -3.20 -2.85 10.83
N GLY A 106 -2.04 -2.85 11.51
CA GLY A 106 -1.39 -4.06 12.02
C GLY A 106 -0.27 -4.62 11.14
N PHE A 107 0.25 -3.85 10.20
CA PHE A 107 1.53 -4.15 9.56
C PHE A 107 2.68 -3.72 10.47
N THR A 108 3.78 -4.46 10.46
CA THR A 108 5.05 -3.93 10.93
C THR A 108 5.58 -2.87 9.94
N PRO A 109 6.40 -1.91 10.38
CA PRO A 109 7.00 -0.94 9.45
C PRO A 109 7.79 -1.62 8.32
N LEU A 110 8.52 -2.69 8.62
CA LEU A 110 9.23 -3.47 7.61
C LEU A 110 8.29 -4.11 6.58
N GLU A 111 7.15 -4.69 6.99
CA GLU A 111 6.16 -5.24 6.06
C GLU A 111 5.59 -4.14 5.14
N ALA A 112 5.31 -2.95 5.68
CA ALA A 112 4.81 -1.82 4.90
C ALA A 112 5.85 -1.33 3.88
N VAL A 113 7.12 -1.17 4.28
CA VAL A 113 8.21 -0.81 3.36
C VAL A 113 8.41 -1.88 2.29
N HIS A 114 8.34 -3.16 2.66
CA HIS A 114 8.42 -4.26 1.70
C HIS A 114 7.29 -4.18 0.67
N ALA A 115 6.04 -3.96 1.10
CA ALA A 115 4.91 -3.80 0.20
C ALA A 115 5.15 -2.69 -0.84
N ALA A 116 5.69 -1.54 -0.43
CA ALA A 116 6.01 -0.43 -1.34
C ALA A 116 7.25 -0.63 -2.23
N THR A 117 8.02 -1.70 -2.03
CA THR A 117 9.30 -1.95 -2.72
C THR A 117 9.28 -3.29 -3.45
N GLY A 118 9.90 -4.32 -2.87
CA GLY A 118 9.98 -5.67 -3.45
C GLY A 118 8.60 -6.30 -3.65
N GLY A 119 7.66 -6.06 -2.73
CA GLY A 119 6.29 -6.57 -2.83
C GLY A 119 5.57 -6.06 -4.08
N ASN A 120 5.50 -4.73 -4.26
CA ASN A 120 4.93 -4.15 -5.48
C ASN A 120 5.71 -4.55 -6.74
N ALA A 121 7.05 -4.66 -6.68
CA ALA A 121 7.84 -5.11 -7.83
C ALA A 121 7.48 -6.55 -8.24
N ASP A 122 7.28 -7.44 -7.28
CA ASP A 122 6.87 -8.83 -7.54
C ASP A 122 5.44 -8.89 -8.08
N ILE A 123 4.51 -8.17 -7.44
CA ILE A 123 3.10 -8.09 -7.88
C ILE A 123 3.03 -7.58 -9.32
N LEU A 124 3.76 -6.52 -9.66
CA LEU A 124 3.75 -5.87 -10.97
C LEU A 124 4.65 -6.53 -12.01
N GLU A 125 5.33 -7.64 -11.69
CA GLU A 125 6.27 -8.31 -12.61
C GLU A 125 7.40 -7.41 -13.10
N LEU A 126 7.99 -6.64 -12.19
CA LEU A 126 9.11 -5.74 -12.44
C LEU A 126 10.40 -6.29 -11.82
N PRO A 127 11.06 -7.28 -12.45
CA PRO A 127 12.22 -7.97 -11.87
C PRO A 127 13.47 -7.11 -11.79
N ASP A 128 13.47 -5.94 -12.43
CA ASP A 128 14.61 -5.03 -12.55
C ASP A 128 14.68 -3.98 -11.42
N ARG A 129 13.75 -3.99 -10.45
CA ARG A 129 13.68 -2.97 -9.37
C ARG A 129 13.05 -3.50 -8.08
N GLY A 130 12.87 -2.61 -7.11
CA GLY A 130 12.26 -2.89 -5.81
C GLY A 130 13.23 -3.49 -4.77
N ARG A 131 14.49 -3.74 -5.14
CA ARG A 131 15.54 -4.29 -4.30
C ARG A 131 16.87 -3.59 -4.59
N ILE A 132 17.75 -3.53 -3.59
CA ILE A 132 19.14 -3.07 -3.78
C ILE A 132 20.02 -4.30 -4.02
N ALA A 133 20.32 -4.59 -5.28
CA ALA A 133 21.16 -5.70 -5.67
C ALA A 133 21.91 -5.40 -6.98
N PRO A 134 23.09 -6.02 -7.22
CA PRO A 134 23.80 -5.89 -8.49
C PRO A 134 22.93 -6.28 -9.68
N GLY A 135 22.98 -5.48 -10.76
CA GLY A 135 22.24 -5.74 -12.00
C GLY A 135 20.83 -5.16 -12.05
N LEU A 136 20.31 -4.62 -10.95
CA LEU A 136 19.01 -3.92 -10.92
C LEU A 136 19.16 -2.43 -11.26
N LEU A 137 18.03 -1.79 -11.58
CA LEU A 137 17.98 -0.34 -11.77
C LEU A 137 18.46 0.38 -10.51
N ALA A 138 19.25 1.44 -10.72
CA ALA A 138 19.68 2.33 -9.66
C ALA A 138 18.54 3.29 -9.26
N ASP A 139 17.50 2.70 -8.66
CA ASP A 139 16.34 3.36 -8.08
C ASP A 139 16.41 3.22 -6.55
N PHE A 140 16.76 4.29 -5.84
CA PHE A 140 16.76 4.28 -4.38
C PHE A 140 16.51 5.67 -3.79
N VAL A 141 15.96 5.64 -2.58
CA VAL A 141 15.68 6.82 -1.76
C VAL A 141 16.52 6.76 -0.49
N ALA A 142 17.00 7.90 -0.02
CA ALA A 142 17.59 8.01 1.32
C ALA A 142 16.74 8.94 2.18
N VAL A 143 16.55 8.57 3.44
CA VAL A 143 15.67 9.26 4.40
C VAL A 143 16.38 9.51 5.71
N ASP A 144 15.96 10.54 6.44
CA ASP A 144 16.43 10.76 7.82
C ASP A 144 15.66 9.86 8.81
N GLY A 145 16.35 8.86 9.34
CA GLY A 145 15.81 7.87 10.28
C GLY A 145 15.77 6.47 9.69
N ASP A 146 15.19 5.52 10.43
CA ASP A 146 15.07 4.12 10.01
C ASP A 146 13.59 3.79 9.67
N PRO A 147 13.25 3.67 8.37
CA PRO A 147 11.88 3.37 7.96
C PRO A 147 11.41 1.95 8.32
N THR A 148 12.33 1.05 8.69
CA THR A 148 12.00 -0.31 9.13
C THR A 148 11.63 -0.38 10.61
N ALA A 149 11.92 0.68 11.37
CA ALA A 149 11.52 0.85 12.76
C ALA A 149 10.40 1.90 12.92
N ASP A 150 10.42 2.97 12.12
CA ASP A 150 9.42 4.03 12.08
C ASP A 150 9.12 4.41 10.62
N VAL A 151 7.97 3.96 10.11
CA VAL A 151 7.56 4.22 8.72
C VAL A 151 7.41 5.72 8.41
N GLY A 152 7.20 6.56 9.44
CA GLY A 152 7.16 8.01 9.31
C GLY A 152 8.49 8.63 8.86
N ALA A 153 9.61 7.90 8.94
CA ALA A 153 10.89 8.31 8.33
C ALA A 153 10.77 8.57 6.82
N LEU A 154 9.85 7.89 6.13
CA LEU A 154 9.61 8.11 4.70
C LEU A 154 9.04 9.50 4.37
N ARG A 155 8.55 10.27 5.35
CA ARG A 155 8.21 11.70 5.15
C ARG A 155 9.44 12.60 5.06
N ARG A 156 10.63 12.12 5.41
CA ARG A 156 11.89 12.89 5.50
C ARG A 156 12.89 12.45 4.44
N VAL A 157 12.44 12.30 3.20
CA VAL A 157 13.30 11.98 2.06
C VAL A 157 14.33 13.10 1.83
N ARG A 158 15.61 12.74 1.78
CA ARG A 158 16.73 13.65 1.51
C ARG A 158 17.33 13.48 0.14
N PHE A 159 17.18 12.29 -0.43
CA PHE A 159 17.80 11.93 -1.70
C PHE A 159 16.89 10.99 -2.47
N VAL A 160 16.81 11.19 -3.78
CA VAL A 160 16.12 10.31 -4.72
C VAL A 160 17.00 10.15 -5.95
N MET A 161 17.34 8.90 -6.27
CA MET A 161 17.91 8.49 -7.54
C MET A 161 16.90 7.64 -8.29
N LYS A 162 16.78 7.89 -9.59
CA LYS A 162 15.93 7.13 -10.52
C LYS A 162 16.73 6.83 -11.79
N GLY A 163 16.87 5.54 -12.12
CA GLY A 163 17.59 5.06 -13.29
C GLY A 163 19.05 5.55 -13.31
N GLY A 164 19.69 5.66 -12.14
CA GLY A 164 21.05 6.20 -12.03
C GLY A 164 21.16 7.72 -12.04
N SER A 165 20.05 8.45 -12.24
CA SER A 165 20.01 9.91 -12.25
C SER A 165 19.50 10.45 -10.92
N VAL A 166 20.27 11.35 -10.30
CA VAL A 166 19.84 12.05 -9.09
C VAL A 166 18.78 13.10 -9.43
N VAL A 167 17.60 12.98 -8.82
CA VAL A 167 16.46 13.90 -9.05
C VAL A 167 16.10 14.73 -7.82
N VAL A 168 16.46 14.25 -6.62
CA VAL A 168 16.38 15.00 -5.36
C VAL A 168 17.69 14.83 -4.62
N GLY A 169 18.19 15.91 -4.04
CA GLY A 169 19.47 15.95 -3.35
C GLY A 169 20.58 16.39 -4.29
N ARG A 170 20.89 17.70 -4.30
CA ARG A 170 22.28 18.08 -4.52
C ARG A 170 23.00 17.67 -3.24
N THR A 171 23.96 16.77 -3.35
CA THR A 171 25.02 16.67 -2.33
C THR A 171 25.50 18.10 -2.05
N PRO A 172 25.67 18.52 -0.79
CA PRO A 172 26.39 19.74 -0.50
C PRO A 172 27.70 19.82 -1.30
#